data_AF-A0A7W0C7T3-F1
#
_entry.id   AF-A0A7W0C7T3-F1
#
_cell.length_a   1.000
_cell.length_b   1.000
_cell.length_c   1.000
_cell.angle_alpha   90.00
_cell.angle_beta   90.00
_cell.angle_gamma   90.00
#
_symmetry.space_group_name_H-M   'P 1'
#
loop_
_entity.id
_entity.type
_entity.pdbx_description
1 polymer ?
#
loop_
_entity_poly.entity_id
_entity_poly.type
_entity_poly.pdbx_seq_one_letter_code
_entity_poly.pdbx_strand_id
1 'polypeptide(L)'
;MSETDPKESWVYVAVENPEKDEKFMGFYDETAEISYIPAFHDKEAAMSCLINLPRTPGKKYEVQAVLAEELAKDARKHGFMIFMLDGDGRILKQIQP
;
A
#
# COMPACT_ATOMS: atom_id res chain seq x y z
N MET A 1 -2.50 -32.76 -5.86
CA MET A 1 -3.37 -31.59 -5.64
C MET A 1 -2.49 -30.58 -4.95
N SER A 2 -2.03 -29.56 -5.68
CA SER A 2 -1.10 -28.59 -5.13
C SER A 2 -1.92 -27.56 -4.35
N GLU A 3 -1.94 -27.69 -3.03
CA GLU A 3 -2.33 -26.60 -2.12
C GLU A 3 -1.41 -25.42 -2.43
N THR A 4 -1.94 -24.42 -3.15
CA THR A 4 -1.26 -23.14 -3.33
C THR A 4 -1.56 -22.35 -2.08
N ASP A 5 -0.66 -22.39 -1.09
CA ASP A 5 -0.70 -21.55 0.10
C ASP A 5 -0.83 -20.06 -0.32
N PRO A 6 -1.95 -19.38 -0.04
CA PRO A 6 -2.13 -17.98 -0.40
C PRO A 6 -1.48 -17.03 0.64
N LYS A 7 -0.28 -17.36 1.13
CA LYS A 7 0.37 -16.63 2.24
C LYS A 7 1.55 -15.76 1.85
N GLU A 8 2.16 -15.99 0.69
CA GLU A 8 3.28 -15.15 0.20
C GLU A 8 2.88 -14.31 -1.00
N SER A 9 1.71 -13.65 -0.95
CA SER A 9 1.36 -12.66 -1.97
C SER A 9 2.16 -11.39 -1.73
N TRP A 10 3.19 -11.19 -2.55
CA TRP A 10 3.92 -9.93 -2.63
C TRP A 10 2.98 -8.84 -3.17
N VAL A 11 2.99 -7.70 -2.51
CA VAL A 11 2.26 -6.51 -2.92
C VAL A 11 3.22 -5.34 -3.01
N TYR A 12 2.93 -4.42 -3.91
CA TYR A 12 3.68 -3.20 -4.07
C TYR A 12 3.02 -2.09 -3.27
N VAL A 13 3.80 -1.37 -2.47
CA VAL A 13 3.35 -0.21 -1.69
C VAL A 13 4.24 0.98 -1.95
N ALA A 14 3.66 2.18 -1.84
CA ALA A 14 4.42 3.41 -1.88
C ALA A 14 4.97 3.72 -0.48
N VAL A 15 6.26 4.02 -0.42
CA VAL A 15 7.00 4.30 0.82
C VAL A 15 7.61 5.70 0.72
N GLU A 16 7.40 6.49 1.76
CA GLU A 16 8.00 7.81 1.93
C GLU A 16 9.34 7.70 2.67
N ASN A 17 10.32 8.45 2.20
CA ASN A 17 11.64 8.63 2.82
C ASN A 17 12.32 7.33 3.30
N PRO A 18 12.51 6.32 2.42
CA PRO A 18 13.13 5.04 2.81
C PRO A 18 14.53 5.18 3.42
N GLU A 19 15.26 6.26 3.12
CA GLU A 19 16.61 6.50 3.65
C GLU A 19 16.67 7.23 5.01
N LYS A 20 15.54 7.72 5.54
CA LYS A 20 15.52 8.49 6.80
C LYS A 20 14.45 8.04 7.77
N ASP A 21 13.20 8.12 7.36
CA ASP A 21 12.03 7.92 8.22
C ASP A 21 11.02 7.18 7.36
N GLU A 22 11.32 5.89 7.16
CA GLU A 22 10.56 5.02 6.29
C GLU A 22 9.13 4.92 6.79
N LYS A 23 8.19 5.35 5.95
CA LYS A 23 6.77 5.32 6.26
C LYS A 23 5.98 4.85 5.07
N PHE A 24 5.07 3.92 5.29
CA PHE A 24 4.08 3.57 4.28
C PHE A 24 3.21 4.79 3.99
N MET A 25 3.03 5.09 2.71
CA MET A 25 2.18 6.18 2.27
C MET A 25 0.72 5.77 2.49
N GLY A 26 0.13 6.22 3.60
CA GLY A 26 -1.28 6.04 3.90
C GLY A 26 -2.12 7.24 3.45
N PHE A 27 -3.37 6.97 3.10
CA PHE A 27 -4.40 7.98 2.87
C PHE A 27 -5.43 7.93 3.98
N TYR A 28 -6.04 9.07 4.24
CA TYR A 28 -7.17 9.17 5.15
C TYR A 28 -8.41 9.48 4.33
N ASP A 29 -9.40 8.61 4.43
CA ASP A 29 -10.71 8.84 3.84
C ASP A 29 -11.57 9.59 4.85
N GLU A 30 -11.83 10.87 4.58
CA GLU A 30 -12.67 11.72 5.45
C GLU A 30 -14.14 11.28 5.46
N THR A 31 -14.61 10.56 4.44
CA THR A 31 -16.01 10.12 4.34
C THR A 31 -16.27 8.90 5.20
N ALA A 32 -15.33 7.95 5.18
CA ALA A 32 -15.40 6.72 5.96
C ALA A 32 -14.68 6.82 7.32
N GLU A 33 -13.99 7.93 7.60
CA GLU A 33 -13.17 8.17 8.80
C GLU A 33 -12.11 7.08 9.04
N ILE A 34 -11.58 6.51 7.96
CA ILE A 34 -10.59 5.43 8.00
C ILE A 34 -9.27 5.85 7.38
N SER A 35 -8.18 5.39 7.99
CA SER A 35 -6.87 5.45 7.39
C SER A 35 -6.61 4.15 6.63
N TYR A 36 -6.15 4.24 5.39
CA TYR A 36 -5.83 3.07 4.57
C TYR A 36 -4.49 3.21 3.85
N ILE A 37 -3.83 2.08 3.61
CA ILE A 37 -2.60 1.98 2.84
C ILE A 37 -2.95 1.36 1.48
N PRO A 38 -2.69 2.07 0.37
CA PRO A 38 -2.88 1.53 -0.96
C PRO A 38 -1.77 0.53 -1.27
N ALA A 39 -2.20 -0.70 -1.58
CA ALA A 39 -1.34 -1.78 -2.04
C ALA A 39 -1.71 -2.14 -3.49
N PHE A 40 -0.76 -2.66 -4.25
CA PHE A 40 -0.94 -2.95 -5.67
C PHE A 40 -0.39 -4.33 -5.99
N HIS A 41 -1.00 -5.00 -6.98
CA HIS A 41 -0.49 -6.31 -7.46
C HIS A 41 0.78 -6.14 -8.28
N ASP A 42 0.89 -5.01 -8.99
CA ASP A 42 1.96 -4.75 -9.94
C ASP A 42 2.66 -3.43 -9.64
N LYS A 43 3.97 -3.43 -9.87
CA LYS A 43 4.82 -2.25 -9.67
C LYS A 43 4.41 -1.08 -10.55
N GLU A 44 4.01 -1.36 -11.79
CA GLU A 44 3.60 -0.35 -12.77
C GLU A 44 2.33 0.38 -12.30
N ALA A 45 1.34 -0.35 -11.78
CA ALA A 45 0.13 0.22 -11.20
C ALA A 45 0.46 1.13 -10.01
N ALA A 46 1.32 0.67 -9.09
CA ALA A 46 1.78 1.47 -7.97
C ALA A 46 2.51 2.76 -8.41
N MET A 47 3.40 2.66 -9.40
CA MET A 47 4.12 3.82 -9.94
C MET A 47 3.18 4.82 -10.62
N SER A 48 2.25 4.32 -11.45
CA SER A 48 1.24 5.15 -12.12
C SER A 48 0.39 5.90 -11.10
N CYS A 49 -0.09 5.20 -10.07
CA CYS A 49 -0.84 5.82 -8.99
C CYS A 49 0.02 6.87 -8.27
N LEU A 50 1.28 6.54 -7.94
CA LEU A 50 2.22 7.46 -7.29
C LEU A 50 2.49 8.74 -8.09
N ILE A 51 2.39 8.72 -9.43
CA ILE A 51 2.51 9.93 -10.27
C ILE A 51 1.32 10.87 -10.08
N ASN A 52 0.13 10.32 -9.88
CA ASN A 52 -1.10 11.08 -9.71
C ASN A 52 -1.36 11.49 -8.26
N LEU A 53 -0.68 10.87 -7.29
CA LEU A 53 -0.83 11.20 -5.87
C LEU A 53 -0.15 12.54 -5.53
N PRO A 54 -0.72 13.31 -4.58
CA PRO A 54 -0.14 14.57 -4.13
C PRO A 54 1.20 14.30 -3.42
N ARG A 55 2.31 14.57 -4.12
CA ARG A 55 3.65 14.45 -3.57
C ARG A 55 4.00 15.70 -2.79
N THR A 56 4.51 15.52 -1.58
CA THR A 56 5.06 16.66 -0.83
C THR A 56 6.44 16.99 -1.41
N PRO A 57 6.68 18.22 -1.90
CA PRO A 57 7.99 18.61 -2.40
C PRO A 57 9.05 18.45 -1.29
N GLY A 58 10.18 17.82 -1.63
CA GLY A 58 11.26 17.54 -0.69
C GLY A 58 11.21 16.16 -0.02
N LYS A 59 10.14 15.39 -0.19
CA LYS A 59 10.09 13.97 0.22
C LYS A 59 10.44 13.05 -0.94
N LYS A 60 11.11 11.93 -0.63
CA LYS A 60 11.34 10.83 -1.58
C LYS A 60 10.20 9.83 -1.47
N TYR A 61 9.77 9.33 -2.62
CA TYR A 61 8.74 8.30 -2.72
C TYR A 61 9.27 7.16 -3.57
N GLU A 62 9.18 5.94 -3.05
CA GLU A 62 9.61 4.75 -3.77
C GLU A 62 8.56 3.65 -3.67
N VAL A 63 8.42 2.89 -4.75
CA VAL A 63 7.56 1.70 -4.76
C VAL A 63 8.39 0.51 -4.34
N GLN A 64 8.03 -0.10 -3.22
CA GLN A 64 8.69 -1.30 -2.70
C GLN A 64 7.74 -2.50 -2.73
N ALA A 65 8.30 -3.69 -2.98
CA ALA A 65 7.58 -4.94 -2.83
C ALA A 65 7.69 -5.42 -1.38
N VAL A 66 6.54 -5.64 -0.74
CA VAL A 66 6.45 -6.14 0.63
C VAL A 66 5.53 -7.35 0.66
N LEU A 67 5.71 -8.22 1.66
CA LEU A 67 4.77 -9.31 1.89
C LEU A 67 3.45 -8.74 2.40
N ALA A 68 2.33 -9.18 1.81
CA ALA A 68 1.00 -8.74 2.25
C ALA A 68 0.75 -9.01 3.74
N GLU A 69 1.28 -10.12 4.28
CA GLU A 69 1.19 -10.44 5.70
C GLU A 69 1.96 -9.47 6.59
N GLU A 70 3.15 -9.03 6.18
CA GLU A 70 3.95 -8.05 6.93
C GLU A 70 3.31 -6.67 6.90
N LEU A 71 2.80 -6.27 5.73
CA LEU A 71 2.02 -5.05 5.59
C LEU A 71 0.77 -5.08 6.49
N ALA A 72 0.04 -6.21 6.51
CA ALA A 72 -1.13 -6.39 7.38
C ALA A 72 -0.78 -6.27 8.86
N LYS A 73 0.32 -6.89 9.31
CA LYS A 73 0.79 -6.76 10.69
C LYS A 73 1.09 -5.31 11.07
N ASP A 74 1.80 -4.58 10.20
CA ASP A 74 2.15 -3.18 10.46
C ASP A 74 0.90 -2.29 10.45
N ALA A 75 0.06 -2.45 9.44
CA ALA A 75 -1.22 -1.75 9.31
C ALA A 75 -2.11 -1.99 10.54
N ARG A 76 -2.22 -3.24 11.02
CA ARG A 76 -3.00 -3.59 12.23
C ARG A 76 -2.47 -2.88 13.47
N LYS A 77 -1.14 -2.85 13.63
CA LYS A 77 -0.47 -2.21 14.77
C LYS A 77 -0.75 -0.70 14.82
N HIS A 78 -0.89 -0.08 13.66
CA HIS A 78 -1.12 1.36 13.52
C HIS A 78 -2.59 1.74 13.28
N GLY A 79 -3.50 0.77 13.14
CA GLY A 79 -4.93 1.01 12.90
C GLY A 79 -5.28 1.41 11.47
N PHE A 80 -4.45 1.03 10.49
CA PHE A 80 -4.67 1.30 9.07
C PHE A 80 -5.32 0.10 8.38
N MET A 81 -6.27 0.33 7.49
CA MET A 81 -6.76 -0.68 6.55
C MET A 81 -5.79 -0.83 5.36
N ILE A 82 -5.86 -1.94 4.64
CA ILE A 82 -5.09 -2.12 3.40
C ILE A 82 -6.06 -2.23 2.25
N PHE A 83 -5.97 -1.32 1.28
CA PHE A 83 -6.79 -1.35 0.09
C PHE A 83 -5.93 -1.72 -1.11
N MET A 84 -6.23 -2.85 -1.71
CA MET A 84 -5.68 -3.21 -3.01
C MET A 84 -6.32 -2.33 -4.07
N LEU A 85 -5.50 -1.50 -4.70
CA LEU A 85 -5.88 -0.61 -5.77
C LEU A 85 -5.33 -1.09 -7.12
N ASP A 86 -5.99 -0.65 -8.18
CA ASP A 86 -5.45 -0.69 -9.55
C ASP A 86 -4.66 0.61 -9.85
N GLY A 87 -3.96 0.68 -10.98
CA GLY A 87 -3.19 1.86 -11.44
C GLY A 87 -4.03 3.10 -11.72
N ASP A 88 -5.36 2.96 -11.78
CA ASP A 88 -6.36 4.05 -11.85
C ASP A 88 -6.82 4.53 -10.45
N GLY A 89 -6.33 3.92 -9.37
CA GLY A 89 -6.71 4.25 -7.99
C GLY A 89 -8.04 3.62 -7.53
N ARG A 90 -8.60 2.67 -8.29
CA ARG A 90 -9.85 1.98 -7.93
C ARG A 90 -9.58 0.84 -6.96
N ILE A 91 -10.42 0.75 -5.92
CA ILE A 91 -10.34 -0.34 -4.93
C ILE A 91 -10.79 -1.65 -5.59
N LEU A 92 -9.85 -2.58 -5.74
CA LEU A 92 -10.08 -3.94 -6.21
C LEU A 92 -10.48 -4.86 -5.04
N LYS A 93 -9.80 -4.71 -3.90
CA LYS A 93 -10.03 -5.56 -2.72
C LYS A 93 -9.65 -4.83 -1.44
N GLN A 94 -10.40 -5.06 -0.38
CA GLN A 94 -10.04 -4.59 0.96
C GLN A 94 -9.44 -5.76 1.74
N ILE A 95 -8.26 -5.56 2.29
CA ILE A 95 -7.58 -6.50 3.18
C ILE A 95 -7.72 -5.91 4.58
N GLN A 96 -8.51 -6.59 5.41
CA GLN A 96 -8.59 -6.24 6.81
C GLN A 96 -7.29 -6.68 7.48
N PRO A 97 -6.61 -5.75 8.17
CA PRO A 97 -5.28 -5.98 8.71
C PRO A 97 -5.30 -6.97 9.87
#